data_AF-W0SH81-F1
#
_entry.id   AF-W0SH81-F1
#
_cell.length_a   1.000
_cell.length_b   1.000
_cell.length_c   1.000
_cell.angle_alpha   90.00
_cell.angle_beta   90.00
_cell.angle_gamma   90.00
#
_symmetry.space_group_name_H-M   'P 1'
#
loop_
_entity.id
_entity.type
_entity.pdbx_description
1 polymer ?
#
loop_
_entity_poly.entity_id
_entity_poly.type
_entity_poly.pdbx_seq_one_letter_code
_entity_poly.pdbx_strand_id
1 'polypeptide(L)'
;MQFDEQQALDRLAASGIRIPPQPGVVIELRDRIATGDYNVRSISRIISQDPGLVAMLFKAARSPVFSRGRKFDKLDQVLQVIGIKQTFSLVQAIALSTAIGQGTRKAFERFWTRAGEVAQLAAIIADDQVSVCNVFPEQAYMAGIFHECGVPVLMMRFPDYCKKMQLDDVSCWPALVDEDARFNVDHCSIGYLVARHWGLPDFVCAAIRHHHEMPTEESGAAISLVGIVQLAIHFYHRINDQPNPVWDEIGGRVLEEIGIPAQELDDYFEDVSNRFHEAGA
;
A
#
# COMPACT_ATOMS: atom_id res chain seq x y z
N MET A 1 -11.29 42.75 -3.38
CA MET A 1 -10.45 41.74 -2.70
C MET A 1 -10.31 40.60 -3.68
N GLN A 2 -9.19 40.53 -4.39
CA GLN A 2 -8.96 39.52 -5.44
C GLN A 2 -8.73 38.19 -4.72
N PHE A 3 -9.61 37.24 -4.93
CA PHE A 3 -9.46 35.89 -4.40
C PHE A 3 -8.27 35.26 -5.14
N ASP A 4 -7.15 35.10 -4.46
CA ASP A 4 -5.96 34.46 -5.04
C ASP A 4 -6.22 32.95 -5.09
N GLU A 5 -6.82 32.54 -6.21
CA GLU A 5 -7.22 31.17 -6.51
C GLU A 5 -6.05 30.19 -6.37
N GLN A 6 -4.84 30.62 -6.75
CA GLN A 6 -3.63 29.80 -6.64
C GLN A 6 -3.29 29.52 -5.16
N GLN A 7 -3.33 30.57 -4.33
CA GLN A 7 -3.04 30.45 -2.90
C GLN A 7 -4.14 29.69 -2.13
N ALA A 8 -5.39 29.72 -2.62
CA ALA A 8 -6.49 28.90 -2.10
C ALA A 8 -6.35 27.42 -2.50
N LEU A 9 -5.93 27.14 -3.74
CA LEU A 9 -5.65 25.80 -4.25
C LEU A 9 -4.45 25.15 -3.53
N ASP A 10 -3.39 25.91 -3.25
CA ASP A 10 -2.23 25.43 -2.49
C ASP A 10 -2.61 25.08 -1.05
N ARG A 11 -3.50 25.87 -0.42
CA ARG A 11 -4.05 25.56 0.92
C ARG A 11 -5.00 24.36 0.91
N LEU A 12 -5.77 24.16 -0.17
CA LEU A 12 -6.65 23.00 -0.35
C LEU A 12 -5.86 21.71 -0.62
N ALA A 13 -4.77 21.79 -1.39
CA ALA A 13 -3.84 20.69 -1.61
C ALA A 13 -3.09 20.31 -0.31
N ALA A 14 -2.66 21.32 0.47
CA ALA A 14 -2.01 21.13 1.77
C ALA A 14 -2.95 20.62 2.87
N SER A 15 -4.27 20.83 2.74
CA SER A 15 -5.27 20.40 3.74
C SER A 15 -5.86 19.01 3.48
N GLY A 16 -5.39 18.29 2.45
CA GLY A 16 -5.67 16.86 2.27
C GLY A 16 -7.15 16.52 2.31
N ILE A 17 -8.01 17.33 1.67
CA ILE A 17 -9.45 17.05 1.59
C ILE A 17 -9.64 15.78 0.75
N ARG A 18 -9.70 14.63 1.42
CA ARG A 18 -10.07 13.36 0.80
C ARG A 18 -11.59 13.28 0.77
N ILE A 19 -12.16 13.45 -0.43
CA ILE A 19 -13.57 13.17 -0.66
C ILE A 19 -13.73 11.66 -0.68
N PRO A 20 -14.59 11.12 0.19
CA PRO A 20 -14.81 9.70 0.23
C PRO A 20 -15.46 9.18 -1.05
N PRO A 21 -15.16 7.94 -1.52
CA PRO A 21 -15.78 7.53 -2.75
C PRO A 21 -17.28 7.33 -2.51
N GLN A 22 -18.07 7.70 -3.50
CA GLN A 22 -19.51 7.64 -3.48
C GLN A 22 -19.92 6.16 -3.34
N PRO A 23 -20.65 5.78 -2.28
CA PRO A 23 -20.96 4.38 -1.99
C PRO A 23 -21.67 3.65 -3.15
N GLY A 24 -22.48 4.37 -3.93
CA GLY A 24 -23.16 3.83 -5.11
C GLY A 24 -22.19 3.38 -6.20
N VAL A 25 -21.14 4.16 -6.48
CA VAL A 25 -20.09 3.84 -7.45
C VAL A 25 -19.32 2.60 -7.04
N VAL A 26 -19.00 2.44 -5.75
CA VAL A 26 -18.29 1.26 -5.23
C VAL A 26 -19.14 0.00 -5.36
N ILE A 27 -20.44 0.08 -5.04
CA ILE A 27 -21.39 -1.03 -5.18
C ILE A 27 -21.58 -1.40 -6.65
N GLU A 28 -21.78 -0.41 -7.53
CA GLU A 28 -21.97 -0.63 -8.96
C GLU A 28 -20.70 -1.24 -9.60
N LEU A 29 -19.50 -0.79 -9.21
CA LEU A 29 -18.23 -1.37 -9.62
C LEU A 29 -18.12 -2.84 -9.22
N ARG A 30 -18.43 -3.15 -7.96
CA ARG A 30 -18.39 -4.52 -7.42
C ARG A 30 -19.33 -5.43 -8.18
N ASP A 31 -20.57 -5.01 -8.34
CA ASP A 31 -21.60 -5.82 -8.98
C ASP A 31 -21.26 -6.04 -10.46
N ARG A 32 -20.76 -5.00 -11.15
CA ARG A 32 -20.35 -5.11 -12.55
C ARG A 32 -19.14 -6.03 -12.73
N ILE A 33 -18.16 -5.96 -11.85
CA ILE A 33 -16.99 -6.84 -11.91
C ILE A 33 -17.37 -8.29 -11.58
N ALA A 34 -18.24 -8.50 -10.59
CA ALA A 34 -18.72 -9.82 -10.22
C ALA A 34 -19.47 -10.54 -11.36
N THR A 35 -20.16 -9.80 -12.23
CA THR A 35 -20.84 -10.38 -13.41
C THR A 35 -19.90 -10.83 -14.52
N GLY A 36 -18.62 -10.43 -14.50
CA GLY A 36 -17.64 -10.75 -15.55
C GLY A 36 -17.86 -10.04 -16.89
N ASP A 37 -18.99 -9.36 -17.09
CA ASP A 37 -19.33 -8.59 -18.29
C ASP A 37 -18.94 -7.11 -18.12
N TYR A 38 -17.63 -6.86 -18.18
CA TYR A 38 -17.07 -5.53 -18.07
C TYR A 38 -15.92 -5.30 -19.04
N ASN A 39 -15.75 -4.03 -19.44
CA ASN A 39 -14.61 -3.56 -20.21
C ASN A 39 -14.12 -2.21 -19.65
N VAL A 40 -12.98 -1.74 -20.13
CA VAL A 40 -12.37 -0.48 -19.67
C VAL A 40 -13.37 0.67 -19.74
N ARG A 41 -14.16 0.76 -20.81
CA ARG A 41 -15.14 1.84 -21.01
C ARG A 41 -16.30 1.75 -20.02
N SER A 42 -16.82 0.56 -19.73
CA SER A 42 -17.91 0.39 -18.76
C SER A 42 -17.46 0.72 -17.35
N ILE A 43 -16.25 0.29 -16.95
CA ILE A 43 -15.66 0.56 -15.64
C ILE A 43 -15.30 2.05 -15.48
N SER A 44 -14.71 2.65 -16.52
CA SER A 44 -14.43 4.08 -16.58
C SER A 44 -15.70 4.92 -16.39
N ARG A 45 -16.81 4.52 -17.01
CA ARG A 45 -18.10 5.21 -16.87
C ARG A 45 -18.65 5.15 -15.44
N ILE A 46 -18.46 4.04 -14.73
CA ILE A 46 -18.89 3.89 -13.33
C ILE A 46 -18.00 4.77 -12.44
N ILE A 47 -16.67 4.65 -12.56
CA ILE A 47 -15.69 5.44 -11.78
C ILE A 47 -15.84 6.95 -12.05
N SER A 48 -16.13 7.37 -13.29
CA SER A 48 -16.28 8.78 -13.67
C SER A 48 -17.45 9.49 -12.98
N GLN A 49 -18.39 8.75 -12.38
CA GLN A 49 -19.46 9.32 -11.55
C GLN A 49 -18.94 9.84 -10.20
N ASP A 50 -17.69 9.50 -9.85
CA ASP A 50 -17.01 9.90 -8.62
C ASP A 50 -15.69 10.65 -8.92
N PRO A 51 -15.72 11.99 -8.93
CA PRO A 51 -14.53 12.81 -9.14
C PRO A 51 -13.39 12.55 -8.14
N GLY A 52 -13.68 12.06 -6.92
CA GLY A 52 -12.69 11.71 -5.92
C GLY A 52 -11.92 10.44 -6.29
N LEU A 53 -12.63 9.38 -6.71
CA LEU A 53 -11.99 8.15 -7.23
C LEU A 53 -11.17 8.43 -8.49
N VAL A 54 -11.68 9.26 -9.40
CA VAL A 54 -10.96 9.68 -10.60
C VAL A 54 -9.64 10.36 -10.20
N ALA A 55 -9.69 11.37 -9.33
CA ALA A 55 -8.48 12.07 -8.90
C ALA A 55 -7.46 11.13 -8.23
N MET A 56 -7.91 10.18 -7.41
CA MET A 56 -7.05 9.20 -6.75
C MET A 56 -6.41 8.20 -7.73
N LEU A 57 -7.17 7.73 -8.73
CA LEU A 57 -6.64 6.83 -9.77
C LEU A 57 -5.63 7.53 -10.67
N PHE A 58 -5.88 8.79 -11.03
CA PHE A 58 -4.90 9.60 -11.76
C PHE A 58 -3.65 9.87 -10.92
N LYS A 59 -3.79 10.11 -9.61
CA LYS A 59 -2.64 10.24 -8.70
C LYS A 59 -1.82 8.94 -8.65
N ALA A 60 -2.48 7.79 -8.50
CA ALA A 60 -1.81 6.49 -8.53
C ALA A 60 -1.10 6.23 -9.86
N ALA A 61 -1.77 6.49 -10.99
CA ALA A 61 -1.21 6.31 -12.33
C ALA A 61 -0.02 7.24 -12.62
N ARG A 62 0.03 8.42 -11.99
CA ARG A 62 1.16 9.36 -12.11
C ARG A 62 2.38 8.94 -11.33
N SER A 63 2.29 7.93 -10.45
CA SER A 63 3.49 7.40 -9.81
C SER A 63 4.49 6.92 -10.88
N PRO A 64 5.80 6.99 -10.62
CA PRO A 64 6.82 6.58 -11.59
C PRO A 64 6.65 5.15 -12.08
N VAL A 65 6.13 4.27 -11.21
CA VAL A 65 5.82 2.85 -11.48
C VAL A 65 4.83 2.70 -12.65
N PHE A 66 3.71 3.41 -12.61
CA PHE A 66 2.66 3.29 -13.63
C PHE A 66 2.88 4.21 -14.82
N SER A 67 3.47 5.39 -14.60
CA SER A 67 3.60 6.40 -15.65
C SER A 67 4.71 6.09 -16.65
N ARG A 68 5.86 5.56 -16.23
CA ARG A 68 7.06 5.41 -17.08
C ARG A 68 7.33 6.67 -17.94
N GLY A 69 7.11 7.86 -17.37
CA GLY A 69 7.25 9.15 -18.06
C GLY A 69 6.09 9.56 -18.98
N ARG A 70 4.99 8.78 -19.05
CA ARG A 70 3.79 9.13 -19.81
C ARG A 70 2.82 9.97 -18.97
N LYS A 71 2.23 10.99 -19.58
CA LYS A 71 1.09 11.72 -19.03
C LYS A 71 -0.20 11.03 -19.42
N PHE A 72 -1.10 10.86 -18.46
CA PHE A 72 -2.45 10.35 -18.70
C PHE A 72 -3.44 11.50 -18.61
N ASP A 73 -4.27 11.64 -19.64
CA ASP A 73 -5.29 12.69 -19.74
C ASP A 73 -6.71 12.11 -19.69
N LYS A 74 -6.84 10.78 -19.78
CA LYS A 74 -8.12 10.07 -19.81
C LYS A 74 -8.12 8.89 -18.85
N LEU A 75 -9.23 8.71 -18.13
CA LEU A 75 -9.40 7.63 -17.17
C LEU A 75 -9.22 6.25 -17.82
N ASP A 76 -9.67 6.08 -19.06
CA ASP A 76 -9.49 4.82 -19.81
C ASP A 76 -8.00 4.42 -19.95
N GLN A 77 -7.09 5.40 -20.07
CA GLN A 77 -5.65 5.16 -20.15
C GLN A 77 -5.09 4.73 -18.79
N VAL A 78 -5.55 5.39 -17.73
CA VAL A 78 -5.23 5.04 -16.33
C VAL A 78 -5.66 3.60 -16.02
N LEU A 79 -6.87 3.21 -16.40
CA LEU A 79 -7.40 1.86 -16.20
C LEU A 79 -6.68 0.79 -17.03
N GLN A 80 -6.19 1.13 -18.23
CA GLN A 80 -5.42 0.22 -19.06
C GLN A 80 -4.04 -0.06 -18.49
N VAL A 81 -3.43 0.93 -17.85
CA VAL A 81 -2.09 0.83 -17.24
C VAL A 81 -2.14 0.15 -15.88
N ILE A 82 -3.10 0.53 -15.02
CA ILE A 82 -3.27 -0.08 -13.70
C ILE A 82 -3.87 -1.49 -13.81
N GLY A 83 -4.79 -1.68 -14.77
CA GLY A 83 -5.63 -2.87 -14.88
C GLY A 83 -6.93 -2.73 -14.09
N ILE A 84 -8.01 -3.30 -14.63
CA ILE A 84 -9.36 -3.15 -14.07
C ILE A 84 -9.49 -3.79 -12.69
N LYS A 85 -8.89 -4.97 -12.48
CA LYS A 85 -8.96 -5.70 -11.20
C LYS A 85 -8.17 -4.98 -10.10
N GLN A 86 -7.01 -4.43 -10.45
CA GLN A 86 -6.16 -3.64 -9.58
C GLN A 86 -6.82 -2.31 -9.22
N THR A 87 -7.44 -1.65 -10.20
CA THR A 87 -8.26 -0.46 -9.98
C THR A 87 -9.38 -0.74 -8.98
N PHE A 88 -10.08 -1.86 -9.13
CA PHE A 88 -11.13 -2.25 -8.21
C PHE A 88 -10.62 -2.50 -6.79
N SER A 89 -9.47 -3.14 -6.65
CA SER A 89 -8.81 -3.36 -5.35
C SER A 89 -8.44 -2.02 -4.68
N LEU A 90 -7.94 -1.06 -5.46
CA LEU A 90 -7.65 0.30 -4.99
C LEU A 90 -8.94 1.04 -4.58
N VAL A 91 -9.99 0.95 -5.39
CA VAL A 91 -11.31 1.54 -5.09
C VAL A 91 -11.91 0.95 -3.81
N GLN A 92 -11.79 -0.36 -3.58
CA GLN A 92 -12.27 -0.99 -2.34
C GLN A 92 -11.50 -0.51 -1.11
N ALA A 93 -10.17 -0.43 -1.20
CA ALA A 93 -9.35 0.08 -0.10
C ALA A 93 -9.65 1.55 0.21
N ILE A 94 -9.95 2.34 -0.83
CA ILE A 94 -10.42 3.72 -0.69
C ILE A 94 -11.84 3.77 -0.12
N ALA A 95 -12.76 2.86 -0.48
CA ALA A 95 -14.10 2.82 0.11
C ALA A 95 -14.08 2.48 1.60
N LEU A 96 -13.10 1.67 2.03
CA LEU A 96 -12.86 1.38 3.44
C LEU A 96 -12.40 2.61 4.22
N SER A 97 -11.75 3.58 3.56
CA SER A 97 -11.24 4.81 4.17
C SER A 97 -12.28 5.75 4.76
N THR A 98 -13.54 5.54 4.41
CA THR A 98 -14.56 6.59 4.48
C THR A 98 -15.71 6.27 5.38
N ALA A 99 -15.76 5.01 5.80
CA ALA A 99 -16.55 4.54 6.94
C ALA A 99 -15.94 4.95 8.30
N ILE A 100 -14.84 5.71 8.29
CA ILE A 100 -13.98 5.97 9.45
C ILE A 100 -14.37 7.31 10.11
N GLY A 101 -14.78 7.25 11.38
CA GLY A 101 -15.18 8.44 12.16
C GLY A 101 -14.05 9.44 12.40
N GLN A 102 -14.38 10.67 12.85
CA GLN A 102 -13.40 11.74 13.02
C GLN A 102 -12.22 11.39 13.96
N GLY A 103 -12.41 10.48 14.92
CA GLY A 103 -11.37 10.06 15.87
C GLY A 103 -10.25 9.19 15.28
N THR A 104 -10.41 8.67 14.07
CA THR A 104 -9.50 7.68 13.47
C THR A 104 -8.88 8.15 12.16
N ARG A 105 -9.21 9.37 11.70
CA ARG A 105 -8.71 9.98 10.47
C ARG A 105 -7.18 10.08 10.39
N LYS A 106 -6.52 10.55 11.46
CA LYS A 106 -5.06 10.69 11.47
C LYS A 106 -4.36 9.34 11.33
N ALA A 107 -4.79 8.34 12.11
CA ALA A 107 -4.29 6.98 12.01
C ALA A 107 -4.46 6.42 10.59
N PHE A 108 -5.59 6.75 9.96
CA PHE A 108 -5.86 6.31 8.61
C PHE A 108 -5.00 7.00 7.53
N GLU A 109 -4.77 8.31 7.65
CA GLU A 109 -3.86 9.05 6.77
C GLU A 109 -2.43 8.51 6.88
N ARG A 110 -1.98 8.22 8.11
CA ARG A 110 -0.67 7.62 8.40
C ARG A 110 -0.52 6.24 7.80
N PHE A 111 -1.53 5.38 7.98
CA PHE A 111 -1.59 4.05 7.35
C PHE A 111 -1.35 4.16 5.83
N TRP A 112 -2.05 5.05 5.14
CA TRP A 112 -1.88 5.19 3.69
C TRP A 112 -0.54 5.75 3.27
N THR A 113 -0.01 6.70 4.01
CA THR A 113 1.34 7.22 3.76
C THR A 113 2.35 6.08 3.86
N ARG A 114 2.37 5.36 4.98
CA ARG A 114 3.27 4.22 5.19
C ARG A 114 3.11 3.14 4.11
N ALA A 115 1.88 2.69 3.84
CA ALA A 115 1.62 1.68 2.81
C ALA A 115 2.10 2.14 1.42
N GLY A 116 1.92 3.42 1.08
CA GLY A 116 2.40 3.98 -0.18
C GLY A 116 3.92 4.08 -0.28
N GLU A 117 4.61 4.39 0.82
CA GLU A 117 6.07 4.46 0.86
C GLU A 117 6.70 3.07 0.79
N VAL A 118 6.20 2.12 1.58
CA VAL A 118 6.64 0.70 1.54
C VAL A 118 6.39 0.10 0.16
N ALA A 119 5.25 0.38 -0.48
CA ALA A 119 4.97 -0.09 -1.85
C ALA A 119 5.99 0.41 -2.88
N GLN A 120 6.40 1.68 -2.77
CA GLN A 120 7.39 2.26 -3.68
C GLN A 120 8.77 1.65 -3.45
N LEU A 121 9.21 1.55 -2.19
CA LEU A 121 10.47 0.91 -1.84
C LEU A 121 10.52 -0.55 -2.30
N ALA A 122 9.45 -1.31 -2.07
CA ALA A 122 9.33 -2.70 -2.52
C ALA A 122 9.44 -2.82 -4.04
N ALA A 123 8.83 -1.90 -4.80
CA ALA A 123 8.93 -1.88 -6.25
C ALA A 123 10.35 -1.58 -6.75
N ILE A 124 11.06 -0.64 -6.11
CA ILE A 124 12.45 -0.31 -6.42
C ILE A 124 13.35 -1.54 -6.17
N ILE A 125 13.21 -2.16 -4.99
CA ILE A 125 13.99 -3.35 -4.61
C ILE A 125 13.74 -4.51 -5.58
N ALA A 126 12.46 -4.74 -5.93
CA ALA A 126 12.10 -5.79 -6.88
C ALA A 126 12.65 -5.56 -8.29
N ASP A 127 12.76 -4.30 -8.74
CA ASP A 127 13.34 -3.97 -10.04
C ASP A 127 14.82 -4.34 -10.09
N ASP A 128 15.57 -3.98 -9.05
CA ASP A 128 17.00 -4.28 -8.94
C ASP A 128 17.26 -5.79 -8.82
N GLN A 129 16.37 -6.49 -8.11
CA GLN A 129 16.55 -7.90 -7.75
C GLN A 129 15.69 -8.87 -8.55
N VAL A 130 15.07 -8.39 -9.64
CA VAL A 130 14.17 -9.21 -10.49
C VAL A 130 14.86 -10.48 -11.00
N SER A 131 16.16 -10.42 -11.27
CA SER A 131 16.96 -11.56 -11.76
C SER A 131 17.21 -12.62 -10.69
N VAL A 132 17.19 -12.24 -9.40
CA VAL A 132 17.40 -13.14 -8.26
C VAL A 132 16.07 -13.66 -7.75
N CYS A 133 15.13 -12.76 -7.48
CA CYS A 133 13.87 -13.04 -6.82
C CYS A 133 12.76 -13.52 -7.77
N ASN A 134 12.88 -13.23 -9.08
CA ASN A 134 11.81 -13.47 -10.07
C ASN A 134 10.45 -12.87 -9.64
N VAL A 135 10.50 -11.69 -9.00
CA VAL A 135 9.34 -10.89 -8.59
C VAL A 135 9.41 -9.57 -9.35
N PHE A 136 8.33 -9.23 -10.05
CA PHE A 136 8.26 -7.98 -10.83
C PHE A 136 7.87 -6.78 -9.95
N PRO A 137 8.30 -5.55 -10.29
CA PRO A 137 8.00 -4.34 -9.51
C PRO A 137 6.52 -4.14 -9.21
N GLU A 138 5.62 -4.45 -10.17
CA GLU A 138 4.18 -4.29 -9.98
C GLU A 138 3.60 -5.28 -8.96
N GLN A 139 4.22 -6.46 -8.82
CA GLN A 139 3.85 -7.46 -7.82
C GLN A 139 4.30 -7.03 -6.42
N ALA A 140 5.53 -6.52 -6.31
CA ALA A 140 6.06 -5.99 -5.06
C ALA A 140 5.31 -4.75 -4.57
N TYR A 141 4.98 -3.83 -5.48
CA TYR A 141 4.13 -2.68 -5.18
C TYR A 141 2.76 -3.12 -4.65
N MET A 142 2.14 -4.13 -5.27
CA MET A 142 0.85 -4.67 -4.82
C MET A 142 0.94 -5.26 -3.42
N ALA A 143 2.00 -6.00 -3.09
CA ALA A 143 2.20 -6.50 -1.74
C ALA A 143 2.40 -5.35 -0.74
N GLY A 144 3.25 -4.38 -1.05
CA GLY A 144 3.53 -3.25 -0.16
C GLY A 144 2.31 -2.34 0.09
N ILE A 145 1.43 -2.13 -0.90
CA ILE A 145 0.23 -1.29 -0.66
C ILE A 145 -0.82 -1.99 0.19
N PHE A 146 -0.83 -3.33 0.20
CA PHE A 146 -1.81 -4.15 0.90
C PHE A 146 -1.28 -4.86 2.16
N HIS A 147 0.02 -4.79 2.46
CA HIS A 147 0.64 -5.56 3.55
C HIS A 147 -0.09 -5.37 4.90
N GLU A 148 -0.55 -4.14 5.18
CA GLU A 148 -1.29 -3.82 6.40
C GLU A 148 -2.81 -3.67 6.21
N CYS A 149 -3.40 -4.24 5.16
CA CYS A 149 -4.84 -4.09 4.90
C CYS A 149 -5.76 -4.60 6.04
N GLY A 150 -5.22 -5.40 6.98
CA GLY A 150 -5.91 -5.78 8.21
C GLY A 150 -6.05 -4.65 9.24
N VAL A 151 -5.15 -3.66 9.26
CA VAL A 151 -5.16 -2.54 10.22
C VAL A 151 -6.46 -1.73 10.11
N PRO A 152 -6.89 -1.25 8.91
CA PRO A 152 -8.20 -0.60 8.76
C PRO A 152 -9.39 -1.44 9.22
N VAL A 153 -9.35 -2.77 9.02
CA VAL A 153 -10.42 -3.66 9.46
C VAL A 153 -10.49 -3.70 10.98
N LEU A 154 -9.33 -3.76 11.66
CA LEU A 154 -9.25 -3.68 13.12
C LEU A 154 -9.71 -2.32 13.65
N MET A 155 -9.34 -1.22 12.98
CA MET A 155 -9.82 0.14 13.30
C MET A 155 -11.35 0.24 13.26
N MET A 156 -12.00 -0.43 12.30
CA MET A 156 -13.46 -0.46 12.18
C MET A 156 -14.11 -1.39 13.20
N ARG A 157 -13.46 -2.52 13.50
CA ARG A 157 -14.01 -3.55 14.41
C ARG A 157 -13.93 -3.14 15.88
N PHE A 158 -12.89 -2.40 16.26
CA PHE A 158 -12.53 -2.07 17.62
C PHE A 158 -12.42 -0.55 17.79
N PRO A 159 -13.42 0.13 18.39
CA PRO A 159 -13.47 1.60 18.48
C PRO A 159 -12.28 2.25 19.19
N ASP A 160 -11.60 1.52 20.08
CA ASP A 160 -10.44 1.97 20.84
C ASP A 160 -9.10 1.50 20.27
N TYR A 161 -9.09 0.80 19.13
CA TYR A 161 -7.89 0.24 18.52
C TYR A 161 -6.83 1.30 18.22
N CYS A 162 -7.19 2.36 17.49
CA CYS A 162 -6.23 3.44 17.19
C CYS A 162 -5.61 4.05 18.45
N LYS A 163 -6.41 4.20 19.51
CA LYS A 163 -5.95 4.78 20.78
C LYS A 163 -5.03 3.82 21.52
N LYS A 164 -5.39 2.54 21.61
CA LYS A 164 -4.61 1.50 22.31
C LYS A 164 -3.29 1.18 21.60
N MET A 165 -3.30 1.26 20.27
CA MET A 165 -2.13 1.05 19.41
C MET A 165 -1.38 2.34 19.09
N GLN A 166 -1.84 3.50 19.60
CA GLN A 166 -1.21 4.81 19.43
C GLN A 166 -0.97 5.19 17.95
N LEU A 167 -1.88 4.78 17.06
CA LEU A 167 -1.71 4.94 15.60
C LEU A 167 -1.81 6.39 15.12
N ASP A 168 -2.14 7.32 16.00
CA ASP A 168 -2.07 8.75 15.74
C ASP A 168 -0.68 9.35 15.96
N ASP A 169 0.30 8.58 16.46
CA ASP A 169 1.73 8.92 16.52
C ASP A 169 2.46 8.47 15.22
N VAL A 170 3.51 9.19 14.81
CA VAL A 170 4.33 8.85 13.62
C VAL A 170 5.36 7.79 13.90
N SER A 171 5.73 7.65 15.16
CA SER A 171 6.70 6.66 15.62
C SER A 171 6.06 5.31 15.93
N CYS A 172 4.73 5.22 15.94
CA CYS A 172 4.03 3.99 16.30
C CYS A 172 3.60 3.18 15.08
N TRP A 173 4.06 1.93 15.05
CA TRP A 173 3.62 0.89 14.13
C TRP A 173 2.78 -0.15 14.91
N PRO A 174 1.66 -0.66 14.35
CA PRO A 174 0.97 -1.81 14.93
C PRO A 174 1.92 -3.00 15.16
N ALA A 175 2.09 -3.42 16.41
CA ALA A 175 2.88 -4.58 16.78
C ALA A 175 1.98 -5.79 17.04
N LEU A 176 2.29 -6.94 16.46
CA LEU A 176 1.47 -8.16 16.55
C LEU A 176 1.24 -8.59 18.01
N VAL A 177 2.29 -8.57 18.84
CA VAL A 177 2.22 -8.96 20.25
C VAL A 177 1.23 -8.09 21.04
N ASP A 178 1.19 -6.78 20.74
CA ASP A 178 0.25 -5.85 21.36
C ASP A 178 -1.18 -6.11 20.88
N GLU A 179 -1.37 -6.41 19.59
CA GLU A 179 -2.69 -6.68 19.04
C GLU A 179 -3.28 -7.98 19.59
N ASP A 180 -2.49 -9.06 19.62
CA ASP A 180 -2.89 -10.33 20.21
C ASP A 180 -3.27 -10.16 21.68
N ALA A 181 -2.45 -9.45 22.46
CA ALA A 181 -2.71 -9.23 23.88
C ALA A 181 -3.98 -8.39 24.15
N ARG A 182 -4.36 -7.48 23.24
CA ARG A 182 -5.44 -6.50 23.46
C ARG A 182 -6.74 -6.86 22.76
N PHE A 183 -6.68 -7.57 21.64
CA PHE A 183 -7.80 -7.84 20.73
C PHE A 183 -7.95 -9.33 20.39
N ASN A 184 -7.02 -10.19 20.82
CA ASN A 184 -6.96 -11.63 20.48
C ASN A 184 -6.93 -11.91 18.98
N VAL A 185 -6.40 -10.96 18.20
CA VAL A 185 -6.24 -11.08 16.75
C VAL A 185 -5.24 -10.05 16.27
N ASP A 186 -4.43 -10.42 15.29
CA ASP A 186 -3.43 -9.58 14.66
C ASP A 186 -3.82 -9.13 13.24
N HIS A 187 -3.22 -8.03 12.78
CA HIS A 187 -3.51 -7.46 11.46
C HIS A 187 -2.99 -8.30 10.29
N CYS A 188 -1.97 -9.14 10.47
CA CYS A 188 -1.48 -10.03 9.40
C CYS A 188 -2.51 -11.12 9.10
N SER A 189 -3.06 -11.74 10.13
CA SER A 189 -4.10 -12.77 10.01
C SER A 189 -5.37 -12.21 9.36
N ILE A 190 -5.83 -11.02 9.77
CA ILE A 190 -6.97 -10.35 9.14
C ILE A 190 -6.63 -9.92 7.71
N GLY A 191 -5.46 -9.34 7.48
CA GLY A 191 -5.01 -8.92 6.16
C GLY A 191 -4.96 -10.08 5.17
N TYR A 192 -4.48 -11.25 5.61
CA TYR A 192 -4.49 -12.48 4.82
C TYR A 192 -5.92 -12.88 4.40
N LEU A 193 -6.86 -12.91 5.34
CA LEU A 193 -8.27 -13.26 5.03
C LEU A 193 -8.89 -12.27 4.05
N VAL A 194 -8.60 -10.97 4.21
CA VAL A 194 -9.03 -9.90 3.31
C VAL A 194 -8.45 -10.10 1.91
N ALA A 195 -7.14 -10.34 1.80
CA ALA A 195 -6.44 -10.58 0.55
C ALA A 195 -6.99 -11.80 -0.20
N ARG A 196 -7.24 -12.91 0.51
CA ARG A 196 -7.86 -14.12 -0.05
C ARG A 196 -9.29 -13.84 -0.52
N HIS A 197 -10.06 -13.08 0.26
CA HIS A 197 -11.42 -12.70 -0.12
C HIS A 197 -11.45 -11.80 -1.37
N TRP A 198 -10.46 -10.92 -1.52
CA TRP A 198 -10.28 -10.09 -2.72
C TRP A 198 -9.75 -10.85 -3.94
N GLY A 199 -9.36 -12.12 -3.79
CA GLY A 199 -8.82 -12.93 -4.86
C GLY A 199 -7.43 -12.47 -5.31
N LEU A 200 -6.63 -11.92 -4.39
CA LEU A 200 -5.22 -11.63 -4.66
C LEU A 200 -4.43 -12.93 -4.89
N PRO A 201 -3.34 -12.90 -5.68
CA PRO A 201 -2.50 -14.08 -5.87
C PRO A 201 -1.98 -14.65 -4.54
N ASP A 202 -1.82 -15.97 -4.47
CA ASP A 202 -1.45 -16.65 -3.22
C ASP A 202 -0.10 -16.16 -2.65
N PHE A 203 0.88 -15.88 -3.51
CA PHE A 203 2.18 -15.34 -3.10
C PHE A 203 2.08 -13.91 -2.52
N VAL A 204 1.12 -13.10 -2.97
CA VAL A 204 0.82 -11.79 -2.37
C VAL A 204 0.11 -11.98 -1.02
N CYS A 205 -0.79 -12.96 -0.92
CA CYS A 205 -1.43 -13.29 0.36
C CYS A 205 -0.39 -13.77 1.39
N ALA A 206 0.59 -14.57 0.97
CA ALA A 206 1.71 -14.99 1.82
C ALA A 206 2.54 -13.77 2.29
N ALA A 207 2.87 -12.85 1.38
CA ALA A 207 3.56 -11.61 1.74
C ALA A 207 2.79 -10.80 2.78
N ILE A 208 1.47 -10.66 2.63
CA ILE A 208 0.60 -9.99 3.61
C ILE A 208 0.57 -10.75 4.95
N ARG A 209 0.53 -12.09 4.94
CA ARG A 209 0.50 -12.89 6.17
C ARG A 209 1.81 -12.83 6.95
N HIS A 210 2.94 -12.71 6.27
CA HIS A 210 4.25 -12.91 6.87
C HIS A 210 5.09 -11.63 6.94
N HIS A 211 4.53 -10.44 6.71
CA HIS A 211 5.31 -9.19 6.69
C HIS A 211 5.90 -8.72 8.04
N HIS A 212 5.83 -9.53 9.12
CA HIS A 212 6.60 -9.34 10.37
C HIS A 212 7.58 -10.49 10.66
N GLU A 213 7.68 -11.48 9.77
CA GLU A 213 8.57 -12.63 9.94
C GLU A 213 9.21 -13.05 8.60
N MET A 214 10.14 -14.00 8.67
CA MET A 214 10.58 -14.75 7.49
C MET A 214 10.11 -16.20 7.66
N PRO A 215 9.10 -16.67 6.90
CA PRO A 215 8.59 -18.02 7.04
C PRO A 215 9.60 -19.04 6.51
N THR A 216 9.66 -20.24 7.11
CA THR A 216 10.52 -21.34 6.64
C THR A 216 9.78 -22.32 5.72
N GLU A 217 8.44 -22.25 5.70
CA GLU A 217 7.59 -23.17 4.94
C GLU A 217 7.26 -22.64 3.52
N GLU A 218 7.48 -21.34 3.27
CA GLU A 218 7.29 -20.71 1.96
C GLU A 218 8.53 -20.88 1.07
N SER A 219 8.32 -20.87 -0.25
CA SER A 219 9.41 -21.02 -1.23
C SER A 219 9.15 -20.29 -2.54
N GLY A 220 10.21 -20.09 -3.33
CA GLY A 220 10.16 -19.38 -4.61
C GLY A 220 9.65 -17.94 -4.46
N ALA A 221 8.82 -17.48 -5.41
CA ALA A 221 8.37 -16.09 -5.46
C ALA A 221 7.60 -15.62 -4.20
N ALA A 222 7.02 -16.53 -3.41
CA ALA A 222 6.34 -16.16 -2.16
C ALA A 222 7.34 -15.69 -1.09
N ILE A 223 8.39 -16.48 -0.81
CA ILE A 223 9.41 -16.10 0.18
C ILE A 223 10.24 -14.90 -0.30
N SER A 224 10.56 -14.82 -1.59
CA SER A 224 11.27 -13.66 -2.14
C SER A 224 10.43 -12.37 -2.04
N LEU A 225 9.12 -12.45 -2.28
CA LEU A 225 8.23 -11.30 -2.09
C LEU A 225 8.11 -10.89 -0.62
N VAL A 226 8.07 -11.85 0.32
CA VAL A 226 8.13 -11.55 1.77
C VAL A 226 9.43 -10.81 2.08
N GLY A 227 10.58 -11.32 1.61
CA GLY A 227 11.89 -10.67 1.78
C GLY A 227 11.89 -9.24 1.26
N ILE A 228 11.44 -9.03 0.02
CA ILE A 228 11.36 -7.69 -0.59
C ILE A 228 10.52 -6.74 0.26
N VAL A 229 9.34 -7.17 0.73
CA VAL A 229 8.48 -6.35 1.60
C VAL A 229 9.16 -6.05 2.94
N GLN A 230 9.86 -7.01 3.53
CA GLN A 230 10.61 -6.82 4.79
C GLN A 230 11.76 -5.82 4.64
N LEU A 231 12.52 -5.91 3.56
CA LEU A 231 13.59 -4.95 3.27
C LEU A 231 13.01 -3.55 3.03
N ALA A 232 11.89 -3.45 2.33
CA ALA A 232 11.18 -2.19 2.13
C ALA A 232 10.69 -1.58 3.47
N ILE A 233 10.17 -2.40 4.38
CA ILE A 233 9.78 -1.98 5.75
C ILE A 233 11.01 -1.49 6.52
N HIS A 234 12.13 -2.20 6.44
CA HIS A 234 13.38 -1.78 7.07
C HIS A 234 13.88 -0.44 6.52
N PHE A 235 13.83 -0.24 5.20
CA PHE A 235 14.23 1.02 4.57
C PHE A 235 13.30 2.17 4.93
N TYR A 236 11.98 1.91 5.00
CA TYR A 236 11.02 2.89 5.52
C TYR A 236 11.39 3.34 6.93
N HIS A 237 11.71 2.40 7.83
CA HIS A 237 12.15 2.72 9.19
C HIS A 237 13.43 3.56 9.20
N ARG A 238 14.44 3.19 8.40
CA ARG A 238 15.69 3.95 8.29
C ARG A 238 15.47 5.37 7.76
N ILE A 239 14.66 5.55 6.71
CA ILE A 239 14.32 6.88 6.14
C ILE A 239 13.64 7.77 7.18
N ASN A 240 12.85 7.18 8.08
CA ASN A 240 12.11 7.90 9.11
C ASN A 240 12.86 8.00 10.45
N ASP A 241 14.15 7.62 10.50
CA ASP A 241 14.97 7.58 11.72
C ASP A 241 14.33 6.78 12.87
N GLN A 242 13.69 5.66 12.53
CA GLN A 242 13.02 4.77 13.48
C GLN A 242 13.69 3.40 13.53
N PRO A 243 13.72 2.74 14.71
CA PRO A 243 14.18 1.37 14.78
C PRO A 243 13.16 0.43 14.12
N ASN A 244 13.64 -0.56 13.37
CA ASN A 244 12.83 -1.70 12.96
C ASN A 244 12.93 -2.78 14.05
N PRO A 245 11.85 -3.09 14.78
CA PRO A 245 11.91 -3.98 15.95
C PRO A 245 12.21 -5.44 15.63
N VAL A 246 12.02 -5.89 14.38
CA VAL A 246 12.23 -7.29 13.98
C VAL A 246 13.51 -7.52 13.18
N TRP A 247 14.18 -6.45 12.74
CA TRP A 247 15.29 -6.56 11.78
C TRP A 247 16.49 -7.36 12.31
N ASP A 248 16.81 -7.22 13.60
CA ASP A 248 17.92 -7.96 14.21
C ASP A 248 17.69 -9.49 14.16
N GLU A 249 16.43 -9.93 14.17
CA GLU A 249 16.05 -11.34 14.12
C GLU A 249 16.00 -11.87 12.68
N ILE A 250 15.41 -11.10 11.75
CA ILE A 250 15.10 -11.60 10.40
C ILE A 250 16.07 -11.10 9.31
N GLY A 251 16.80 -10.02 9.56
CA GLY A 251 17.55 -9.27 8.54
C GLY A 251 18.55 -10.13 7.77
N GLY A 252 19.29 -11.00 8.46
CA GLY A 252 20.23 -11.92 7.80
C GLY A 252 19.55 -12.84 6.77
N ARG A 253 18.37 -13.37 7.11
CA ARG A 253 17.59 -14.25 6.23
C ARG A 253 16.94 -13.48 5.07
N VAL A 254 16.49 -12.25 5.33
CA VAL A 254 15.97 -11.36 4.28
C VAL A 254 17.06 -11.06 3.25
N LEU A 255 18.26 -10.72 3.70
CA LEU A 255 19.39 -10.39 2.82
C LEU A 255 19.86 -11.61 2.01
N GLU A 256 19.91 -12.79 2.63
CA GLU A 256 20.24 -14.04 1.95
C GLU A 256 19.23 -14.37 0.84
N GLU A 257 17.93 -14.26 1.13
CA GLU A 257 16.85 -14.52 0.17
C GLU A 257 16.87 -13.55 -1.01
N ILE A 258 17.12 -12.27 -0.77
CA ILE A 258 17.14 -11.24 -1.82
C ILE A 258 18.47 -11.22 -2.58
N GLY A 259 19.52 -11.84 -2.03
CA GLY A 259 20.85 -11.87 -2.64
C GLY A 259 21.67 -10.60 -2.41
N ILE A 260 21.47 -9.90 -1.28
CA ILE A 260 22.22 -8.70 -0.92
C ILE A 260 23.24 -9.05 0.17
N PRO A 261 24.55 -8.87 -0.06
CA PRO A 261 25.56 -9.07 0.98
C PRO A 261 25.37 -8.09 2.15
N ALA A 262 25.48 -8.56 3.38
CA ALA A 262 25.27 -7.71 4.56
C ALA A 262 26.19 -6.48 4.62
N GLN A 263 27.42 -6.58 4.13
CA GLN A 263 28.33 -5.44 4.04
C GLN A 263 27.93 -4.38 3.00
N GLU A 264 27.05 -4.71 2.05
CA GLU A 264 26.58 -3.81 0.99
C GLU A 264 25.23 -3.16 1.34
N LEU A 265 24.62 -3.54 2.48
CA LEU A 265 23.29 -3.06 2.87
C LEU A 265 23.21 -1.52 2.98
N ASP A 266 24.25 -0.89 3.51
CA ASP A 266 24.26 0.56 3.70
C ASP A 266 24.37 1.31 2.37
N ASP A 267 25.29 0.87 1.49
CA ASP A 267 25.43 1.43 0.14
C ASP A 267 24.13 1.21 -0.67
N TYR A 268 23.53 0.03 -0.55
CA TYR A 268 22.27 -0.29 -1.22
C TYR A 268 21.11 0.56 -0.70
N PHE A 269 21.05 0.79 0.62
CA PHE A 269 20.07 1.69 1.22
C PHE A 269 20.20 3.11 0.68
N GLU A 270 21.42 3.64 0.55
CA GLU A 270 21.64 4.98 0.01
C GLU A 270 21.13 5.11 -1.43
N ASP A 271 21.40 4.14 -2.31
CA ASP A 271 20.90 4.15 -3.69
C ASP A 271 19.36 4.12 -3.75
N VAL A 272 18.74 3.18 -3.03
CA VAL A 272 17.28 3.03 -3.01
C VAL A 272 16.61 4.26 -2.40
N SER A 273 17.17 4.83 -1.34
CA SER A 273 16.66 6.05 -0.69
C SER A 273 16.70 7.26 -1.62
N ASN A 274 17.79 7.43 -2.39
CA ASN A 274 17.89 8.50 -3.37
C ASN A 274 16.81 8.37 -4.46
N ARG A 275 16.65 7.18 -5.04
CA ARG A 275 15.62 6.89 -6.05
C ARG A 275 14.20 7.08 -5.52
N PHE A 276 13.97 6.70 -4.26
CA PHE A 276 12.70 6.91 -3.58
C PHE A 276 12.35 8.40 -3.44
N HIS A 277 13.31 9.25 -3.08
CA HIS A 277 13.10 10.69 -2.98
C HIS A 277 12.91 11.36 -4.35
N GLU A 278 13.65 10.94 -5.38
CA GLU A 278 13.48 11.42 -6.76
C GLU A 278 12.11 11.07 -7.34
N ALA A 279 11.57 9.91 -6.98
CA ALA A 279 10.24 9.45 -7.40
C ALA A 279 9.08 10.24 -6.76
N GLY A 280 9.32 10.86 -5.60
CA GLY A 280 8.34 11.64 -4.84
C GLY A 280 8.29 13.14 -5.13
N ALA A 281 9.30 13.68 -5.84
CA ALA A 281 9.42 15.08 -6.24
C ALA A 281 8.67 15.40 -7.55
#